data_AF-A0A8T4TK30-F1
#
_entry.id   AF-A0A8T4TK30-F1
#
_cell.length_a   1.000
_cell.length_b   1.000
_cell.length_c   1.000
_cell.angle_alpha   90.00
_cell.angle_beta   90.00
_cell.angle_gamma   90.00
#
_symmetry.space_group_name_H-M   'P 1'
#
loop_
_entity.id
_entity.type
_entity.pdbx_description
1 polymer ?
#
loop_
_entity_poly.entity_id
_entity_poly.type
_entity_poly.pdbx_seq_one_letter_code
_entity_poly.pdbx_strand_id
1 'polypeptide(L)'
;MFNKKAQAAMEFLMTYGWAIMIVLIGIGALFFLGVFNPSTPSVCNVASPFICQDVRLTASPTVASEITLVIAATGIDSATISNIKVNGGDCGITTPAGGNINSAKSAPVSVKCTPASLSEGTKVSGTFLITFTKQFGVSHKVEGSFSGVVEKA
;
A
#
# COMPACT_ATOMS: atom_id res chain seq x y z
N MET A 1 -45.08 21.47 35.19
CA MET A 1 -43.94 22.40 35.03
C MET A 1 -43.20 21.99 33.77
N PHE A 2 -43.64 22.46 32.60
CA PHE A 2 -43.06 22.05 31.32
C PHE A 2 -41.68 22.69 31.14
N ASN A 3 -40.70 21.86 30.80
CA ASN A 3 -39.28 22.17 30.72
C ASN A 3 -39.00 23.35 29.78
N LYS A 4 -38.83 24.57 30.33
CA LYS A 4 -38.36 25.77 29.62
C LYS A 4 -37.04 25.56 28.85
N LYS A 5 -36.28 24.51 29.21
CA LYS A 5 -35.05 24.09 28.53
C LYS A 5 -35.26 23.64 27.08
N ALA A 6 -36.38 22.98 26.76
CA ALA A 6 -36.65 22.51 25.40
C ALA A 6 -37.00 23.65 24.44
N GLN A 7 -37.66 24.69 24.96
CA GLN A 7 -38.05 25.86 24.16
C GLN A 7 -36.84 26.75 23.84
N ALA A 8 -35.91 26.92 24.79
CA ALA A 8 -34.64 27.60 24.54
C ALA A 8 -33.77 26.83 23.51
N ALA A 9 -33.72 25.50 23.58
CA ALA A 9 -32.95 24.69 22.64
C ALA A 9 -33.43 24.81 21.17
N MET A 10 -34.73 25.01 20.95
CA MET A 10 -35.29 25.19 19.60
C MET A 10 -34.92 26.55 18.98
N GLU A 11 -34.74 27.59 19.80
CA GLU A 11 -34.30 28.92 19.34
C GLU A 11 -32.83 28.92 18.90
N PHE A 12 -31.98 28.19 19.63
CA PHE A 12 -30.59 27.96 19.25
C PHE A 12 -30.48 27.13 17.95
N LEU A 13 -31.31 26.10 17.77
CA LEU A 13 -31.26 25.31 16.53
C LEU A 13 -31.63 26.15 15.29
N MET A 14 -32.60 27.05 15.40
CA MET A 14 -33.08 27.85 14.28
C MET A 14 -32.08 28.94 13.86
N THR A 15 -31.39 29.58 14.82
CA THR A 15 -30.43 30.68 14.56
C THR A 15 -29.06 30.19 14.10
N TYR A 16 -28.66 28.99 14.50
CA TYR A 16 -27.42 28.36 14.02
C TYR A 16 -27.65 27.36 12.87
N GLY A 17 -28.92 27.11 12.49
CA GLY A 17 -29.26 26.19 11.41
C GLY A 17 -28.66 26.57 10.05
N TRP A 18 -28.59 27.86 9.74
CA TRP A 18 -27.92 28.34 8.52
C TRP A 18 -26.41 28.09 8.56
N ALA A 19 -25.77 28.22 9.73
CA ALA A 19 -24.36 27.94 9.90
C ALA A 19 -24.07 26.44 9.70
N ILE A 20 -24.93 25.57 10.23
CA ILE A 20 -24.83 24.11 10.01
C ILE A 20 -25.01 23.78 8.52
N MET A 21 -25.94 24.43 7.81
CA MET A 21 -26.12 24.23 6.37
C MET A 21 -24.88 24.60 5.57
N ILE A 22 -24.25 25.74 5.86
CA ILE A 22 -23.00 26.16 5.20
C ILE A 22 -21.89 25.11 5.43
N VAL A 23 -21.76 24.60 6.66
CA VAL A 23 -20.75 23.57 6.97
C VAL A 23 -21.01 22.28 6.19
N LEU A 24 -22.27 21.82 6.11
CA LEU A 24 -22.62 20.61 5.35
C LEU A 24 -22.36 20.78 3.85
N ILE A 25 -22.67 21.94 3.28
CA ILE A 25 -22.35 22.26 1.88
C ILE A 25 -20.83 22.25 1.67
N GLY A 26 -20.06 22.82 2.59
CA GLY A 26 -18.60 22.80 2.55
C GLY A 26 -18.02 21.38 2.57
N ILE A 27 -18.52 20.51 3.47
CA ILE A 27 -18.11 19.10 3.52
C ILE A 27 -18.50 18.37 2.22
N GLY A 28 -19.71 18.63 1.70
CA GLY A 28 -20.16 18.06 0.42
C GLY A 28 -19.28 18.48 -0.76
N ALA A 29 -18.89 19.76 -0.81
CA ALA A 29 -17.97 20.27 -1.83
C ALA A 29 -16.58 19.63 -1.71
N LEU A 30 -16.05 19.48 -0.50
CA LEU A 30 -14.77 18.79 -0.25
C LEU A 30 -14.83 17.29 -0.63
N PHE A 31 -15.99 16.65 -0.42
CA PHE A 31 -16.21 15.27 -0.86
C PHE A 31 -16.24 15.16 -2.38
N PHE A 32 -16.91 16.10 -3.07
CA PHE A 32 -16.93 16.17 -4.54
C PHE A 32 -15.54 16.43 -5.13
N LEU A 33 -14.74 17.29 -4.48
CA LEU A 33 -13.35 17.57 -4.87
C LEU A 33 -12.39 16.42 -4.53
N GLY A 34 -12.85 15.34 -3.90
CA GLY A 34 -12.02 14.16 -3.64
C GLY A 34 -10.94 14.37 -2.57
N VAL A 35 -11.02 15.43 -1.76
CA VAL A 35 -10.04 15.73 -0.69
C VAL A 35 -9.89 14.58 0.31
N PHE A 36 -10.96 13.81 0.53
CA PHE A 36 -10.93 12.64 1.41
C PHE A 36 -10.41 11.35 0.74
N ASN A 37 -10.10 11.40 -0.55
CA ASN A 37 -9.51 10.30 -1.31
C ASN A 37 -8.11 10.67 -1.80
N PRO A 38 -7.10 10.76 -0.90
CA PRO A 38 -5.73 10.93 -1.36
C PRO A 38 -5.35 9.76 -2.26
N SER A 39 -4.94 10.05 -3.50
CA SER A 39 -4.33 9.07 -4.39
C SER A 39 -3.12 8.50 -3.67
N THR A 40 -3.15 7.21 -3.35
CA THR A 40 -1.98 6.50 -2.83
C THR A 40 -1.09 6.18 -4.03
N PRO A 41 0.02 6.90 -4.25
CA PRO A 41 0.93 6.56 -5.32
C PRO A 41 1.44 5.13 -5.12
N SER A 42 1.70 4.43 -6.24
CA SER A 42 2.48 3.21 -6.22
C SER A 42 3.90 3.57 -5.78
N VAL A 43 4.20 3.30 -4.51
CA VAL A 43 5.51 3.55 -3.91
C VAL A 43 6.06 2.25 -3.37
N CYS A 44 7.35 2.06 -3.57
CA CYS A 44 8.08 0.94 -3.03
C CYS A 44 9.36 1.48 -2.40
N ASN A 45 9.49 1.29 -1.10
CA ASN A 45 10.61 1.76 -0.29
C ASN A 45 11.35 0.57 0.28
N VAL A 46 12.68 0.59 0.14
CA VAL A 46 13.58 -0.43 0.68
C VAL A 46 14.88 0.27 1.05
N ALA A 47 15.53 -0.20 2.11
CA ALA A 47 16.81 0.37 2.53
C ALA A 47 17.96 -0.08 1.59
N SER A 48 18.98 0.77 1.49
CA SER A 48 20.25 0.46 0.82
C SER A 48 20.84 -0.84 1.38
N PRO A 49 21.40 -1.75 0.54
CA PRO A 49 21.84 -1.56 -0.85
C PRO A 49 20.79 -1.87 -1.93
N PHE A 50 19.53 -2.10 -1.55
CA PHE A 50 18.45 -2.40 -2.48
C PHE A 50 17.78 -1.11 -2.96
N ILE A 51 17.26 -1.15 -4.18
CA ILE A 51 16.46 -0.10 -4.79
C ILE A 51 15.24 -0.79 -5.37
N CYS A 52 14.05 -0.34 -4.99
CA CYS A 52 12.83 -0.78 -5.61
C CYS A 52 12.55 0.15 -6.80
N GLN A 53 12.57 -0.43 -8.00
CA GLN A 53 12.45 0.34 -9.23
C GLN A 53 10.98 0.51 -9.65
N ASP A 54 10.16 -0.52 -9.41
CA ASP A 54 8.75 -0.48 -9.76
C ASP A 54 7.93 -1.44 -8.88
N VAL A 55 6.64 -1.14 -8.75
CA VAL A 55 5.66 -1.99 -8.10
C VAL A 55 4.36 -1.94 -8.87
N ARG A 56 3.90 -3.11 -9.31
CA ARG A 56 2.64 -3.27 -10.02
C ARG A 56 1.72 -4.23 -9.29
N LEU A 57 0.50 -3.78 -9.03
CA LEU A 57 -0.55 -4.55 -8.37
C LEU A 57 -1.62 -4.83 -9.40
N THR A 58 -1.79 -6.09 -9.80
CA THR A 58 -2.72 -6.47 -10.86
C THR A 58 -3.84 -7.35 -10.29
N ALA A 59 -5.09 -6.92 -10.46
CA ALA A 59 -6.25 -7.79 -10.26
C ALA A 59 -6.80 -8.26 -11.60
N SER A 60 -7.14 -9.54 -11.66
CA SER A 60 -7.93 -10.09 -12.74
C SER A 60 -9.08 -10.94 -12.19
N PRO A 61 -10.28 -10.84 -12.78
CA PRO A 61 -11.40 -11.73 -12.45
C PRO A 61 -11.25 -13.13 -13.06
N THR A 62 -10.30 -13.34 -13.99
CA THR A 62 -10.12 -14.59 -14.74
C THR A 62 -8.78 -15.29 -14.48
N VAL A 63 -7.76 -14.54 -14.06
CA VAL A 63 -6.46 -15.07 -13.59
C VAL A 63 -6.20 -14.61 -12.17
N ALA A 64 -5.44 -15.39 -11.39
CA ALA A 64 -5.14 -15.05 -10.00
C ALA A 64 -4.49 -13.66 -9.90
N SER A 65 -4.87 -12.87 -8.91
CA SER A 65 -4.27 -11.56 -8.64
C SER A 65 -2.76 -11.70 -8.46
N GLU A 66 -1.98 -10.78 -9.02
CA GLU A 66 -0.53 -10.84 -8.99
C GLU A 66 0.05 -9.49 -8.56
N ILE A 67 1.01 -9.53 -7.64
CA ILE A 67 1.83 -8.38 -7.28
C ILE A 67 3.20 -8.61 -7.86
N THR A 68 3.69 -7.69 -8.69
CA THR A 68 5.04 -7.70 -9.24
C THR A 68 5.85 -6.57 -8.61
N LEU A 69 6.94 -6.91 -7.94
CA LEU A 69 7.93 -5.98 -7.42
C LEU A 69 9.20 -6.07 -8.26
N VAL A 70 9.73 -4.95 -8.71
CA VAL A 70 10.98 -4.91 -9.47
C VAL A 70 12.08 -4.35 -8.58
N ILE A 71 13.06 -5.19 -8.23
CA ILE A 71 14.10 -4.87 -7.25
C ILE A 71 15.48 -4.96 -7.92
N ALA A 72 16.30 -3.94 -7.72
CA ALA A 72 17.71 -3.91 -8.09
C ALA A 72 18.58 -3.77 -6.83
N ALA A 73 19.84 -4.21 -6.91
CA ALA A 73 20.79 -4.11 -5.81
C ALA A 73 22.21 -3.98 -6.35
N THR A 74 23.13 -3.42 -5.55
CA THR A 74 24.56 -3.39 -5.90
C THR A 74 25.41 -3.81 -4.71
N GLY A 75 26.57 -4.43 -4.95
CA GLY A 75 27.52 -4.79 -3.88
C GLY A 75 27.06 -5.92 -2.95
N ILE A 76 26.13 -6.77 -3.39
CA ILE A 76 25.69 -7.98 -2.67
C ILE A 76 26.24 -9.25 -3.35
N ASP A 77 26.29 -10.36 -2.63
CA ASP A 77 26.66 -11.68 -3.20
C ASP A 77 25.48 -12.65 -3.25
N SER A 78 24.67 -12.69 -2.20
CA SER A 78 23.37 -13.36 -2.24
C SER A 78 22.30 -12.52 -1.57
N ALA A 79 21.07 -12.60 -2.07
CA ALA A 79 19.90 -11.97 -1.51
C ALA A 79 18.66 -12.82 -1.78
N THR A 80 17.84 -13.01 -0.76
CA THR A 80 16.54 -13.68 -0.83
C THR A 80 15.47 -12.79 -0.23
N ILE A 81 14.33 -12.69 -0.91
CA ILE A 81 13.14 -12.04 -0.39
C ILE A 81 12.23 -13.07 0.26
N SER A 82 11.68 -12.73 1.41
CA SER A 82 10.79 -13.58 2.19
C SER A 82 9.78 -12.73 2.96
N ASN A 83 8.82 -13.40 3.60
CA ASN A 83 7.82 -12.79 4.47
C ASN A 83 7.08 -11.61 3.81
N ILE A 84 6.70 -11.76 2.54
CA ILE A 84 5.88 -10.78 1.86
C ILE A 84 4.48 -10.84 2.47
N LYS A 85 4.09 -9.76 3.14
CA LYS A 85 2.76 -9.57 3.71
C LYS A 85 2.02 -8.49 2.93
N VAL A 86 0.78 -8.75 2.60
CA VAL A 86 -0.13 -7.87 1.85
C VAL A 86 -1.36 -7.67 2.70
N ASN A 87 -1.59 -6.44 3.16
CA ASN A 87 -2.69 -6.08 4.07
C ASN A 87 -2.77 -7.01 5.31
N GLY A 88 -1.61 -7.43 5.82
CA GLY A 88 -1.48 -8.36 6.96
C GLY A 88 -1.54 -9.86 6.60
N GLY A 89 -2.05 -10.22 5.41
CA GLY A 89 -2.05 -11.60 4.91
C GLY A 89 -0.73 -12.01 4.28
N ASP A 90 -0.36 -13.28 4.35
CA ASP A 90 0.86 -13.78 3.72
C ASP A 90 0.68 -13.91 2.20
N CYS A 91 1.68 -13.48 1.43
CA CYS A 91 1.73 -13.59 -0.02
C CYS A 91 2.81 -14.60 -0.40
N GLY A 92 2.40 -15.72 -0.99
CA GLY A 92 3.33 -16.75 -1.47
C GLY A 92 4.09 -16.24 -2.69
N ILE A 93 5.43 -16.25 -2.63
CA ILE A 93 6.27 -15.90 -3.77
C ILE A 93 6.09 -16.99 -4.84
N THR A 94 5.65 -16.58 -6.02
CA THR A 94 5.49 -17.47 -7.18
C THR A 94 6.72 -17.43 -8.07
N THR A 95 7.35 -16.26 -8.21
CA THR A 95 8.60 -16.11 -8.96
C THR A 95 9.48 -15.02 -8.35
N PRO A 96 10.81 -15.15 -8.43
CA PRO A 96 11.56 -16.39 -8.67
C PRO A 96 11.31 -17.40 -7.54
N ALA A 97 11.36 -18.70 -7.86
CA ALA A 97 11.12 -19.76 -6.87
C ALA A 97 12.06 -19.61 -5.66
N GLY A 98 11.50 -19.65 -4.45
CA GLY A 98 12.25 -19.44 -3.20
C GLY A 98 12.70 -18.00 -2.94
N GLY A 99 12.24 -17.02 -3.74
CA GLY A 99 12.53 -15.60 -3.53
C GLY A 99 13.98 -15.20 -3.82
N ASN A 100 14.71 -15.99 -4.61
CA ASN A 100 16.10 -15.71 -4.92
C ASN A 100 16.24 -14.48 -5.83
N ILE A 101 16.80 -13.40 -5.31
CA ILE A 101 17.05 -12.14 -6.03
C ILE A 101 18.55 -11.87 -6.20
N ASN A 102 19.40 -12.90 -6.24
CA ASN A 102 20.84 -12.75 -6.48
C ASN A 102 21.14 -12.01 -7.80
N SER A 103 20.30 -12.19 -8.82
CA SER A 103 20.42 -11.49 -10.10
C SER A 103 20.24 -9.97 -9.98
N ALA A 104 19.67 -9.49 -8.86
CA ALA A 104 19.50 -8.06 -8.57
C ALA A 104 20.83 -7.30 -8.56
N LYS A 105 21.96 -8.00 -8.32
CA LYS A 105 23.34 -7.47 -8.33
C LYS A 105 23.73 -6.78 -9.64
N SER A 106 23.19 -7.23 -10.76
CA SER A 106 23.58 -6.80 -12.11
C SER A 106 22.41 -6.25 -12.94
N ALA A 107 21.18 -6.66 -12.64
CA ALA A 107 19.99 -6.26 -13.36
C ALA A 107 18.76 -6.28 -12.44
N PRO A 108 17.73 -5.46 -12.69
CA PRO A 108 16.49 -5.53 -11.91
C PRO A 108 15.83 -6.91 -12.04
N VAL A 109 15.30 -7.42 -10.93
CA VAL A 109 14.62 -8.71 -10.84
C VAL A 109 13.15 -8.48 -10.49
N SER A 110 12.26 -9.13 -11.22
CA SER A 110 10.83 -9.16 -10.91
C SER A 110 10.50 -10.28 -9.92
N VAL A 111 10.00 -9.89 -8.76
CA VAL A 111 9.44 -10.79 -7.75
C VAL A 111 7.93 -10.74 -7.86
N LYS A 112 7.31 -11.88 -8.10
CA LYS A 112 5.86 -12.02 -8.16
C LYS A 112 5.34 -12.79 -6.95
N CYS A 113 4.24 -12.33 -6.40
CA CYS A 113 3.51 -13.06 -5.37
C CYS A 113 2.01 -13.03 -5.67
N THR A 114 1.32 -14.10 -5.28
CA THR A 114 -0.14 -14.24 -5.46
C THR A 114 -0.82 -14.07 -4.10
N PRO A 115 -1.38 -12.88 -3.81
CA PRO A 115 -2.12 -12.64 -2.56
C PRO A 115 -3.51 -13.28 -2.58
N ALA A 116 -4.15 -13.33 -1.41
CA ALA A 116 -5.59 -13.59 -1.32
C ALA A 116 -6.36 -12.49 -2.07
N SER A 117 -7.36 -12.88 -2.88
CA SER A 117 -8.13 -12.07 -3.83
C SER A 117 -8.02 -10.54 -3.67
N LEU A 118 -7.43 -9.86 -4.65
CA LEU A 118 -7.44 -8.40 -4.77
C LEU A 118 -8.57 -7.97 -5.70
N SER A 119 -9.24 -6.88 -5.35
CA SER A 119 -10.23 -6.23 -6.21
C SER A 119 -9.65 -4.95 -6.84
N GLU A 120 -10.03 -4.67 -8.08
CA GLU A 120 -9.63 -3.46 -8.80
C GLU A 120 -9.97 -2.19 -8.00
N GLY A 121 -9.07 -1.20 -8.02
CA GLY A 121 -9.26 0.08 -7.35
C GLY A 121 -9.06 0.03 -5.83
N THR A 122 -8.79 -1.14 -5.25
CA THR A 122 -8.49 -1.23 -3.82
C THR A 122 -7.08 -0.72 -3.53
N LYS A 123 -6.92 0.00 -2.41
CA LYS A 123 -5.61 0.42 -1.91
C LYS A 123 -5.00 -0.74 -1.17
N VAL A 124 -3.78 -1.09 -1.52
CA VAL A 124 -3.05 -2.20 -0.93
C VAL A 124 -1.72 -1.69 -0.41
N SER A 125 -1.36 -2.14 0.78
CA SER A 125 -0.04 -1.94 1.36
C SER A 125 0.54 -3.28 1.80
N GLY A 126 1.85 -3.38 1.76
CA GLY A 126 2.54 -4.60 2.12
C GLY A 126 3.96 -4.34 2.60
N THR A 127 4.49 -5.34 3.28
CA THR A 127 5.86 -5.36 3.79
C THR A 127 6.55 -6.62 3.32
N PHE A 128 7.85 -6.57 3.12
CA PHE A 128 8.66 -7.73 2.79
C PHE A 128 10.01 -7.64 3.50
N LEU A 129 10.66 -8.79 3.64
CA LEU A 129 11.98 -8.88 4.25
C LEU A 129 12.97 -9.40 3.22
N ILE A 130 14.10 -8.74 3.09
CA ILE A 130 15.22 -9.19 2.27
C ILE A 130 16.34 -9.63 3.20
N THR A 131 16.77 -10.88 3.07
CA THR A 131 17.97 -11.40 3.73
C THR A 131 19.08 -11.45 2.71
N PHE A 132 20.22 -10.83 3.00
CA PHE A 132 21.33 -10.73 2.05
C PHE A 132 22.68 -10.86 2.70
N THR A 133 23.66 -11.29 1.92
CA THR A 133 25.07 -11.37 2.32
C THR A 133 25.91 -10.44 1.45
N LYS A 134 26.87 -9.75 2.09
CA LYS A 134 27.91 -8.97 1.41
C LYS A 134 29.18 -9.83 1.24
N GLN A 135 30.17 -9.31 0.52
CA GLN A 135 31.45 -9.97 0.20
C GLN A 135 32.26 -10.51 1.38
N PHE A 136 31.94 -10.13 2.61
CA PHE A 136 32.58 -10.62 3.84
C PHE A 136 31.78 -11.76 4.52
N GLY A 137 30.76 -12.32 3.86
CA GLY A 137 30.02 -13.50 4.34
C GLY A 137 29.03 -13.26 5.49
N VAL A 138 28.85 -12.01 5.94
CA VAL A 138 27.89 -11.66 6.99
C VAL A 138 26.49 -11.48 6.41
N SER A 139 25.51 -12.16 7.02
CA SER A 139 24.11 -12.04 6.65
C SER A 139 23.45 -10.87 7.37
N HIS A 140 22.75 -10.04 6.61
CA HIS A 140 21.98 -8.90 7.06
C HIS A 140 20.53 -9.04 6.62
N LYS A 141 19.62 -8.41 7.36
CA LYS A 141 18.21 -8.33 7.03
C LYS A 141 17.82 -6.87 6.85
N VAL A 142 17.05 -6.59 5.81
CA VAL A 142 16.45 -5.29 5.53
C VAL A 142 14.98 -5.50 5.29
N GLU A 143 14.16 -4.64 5.87
CA GLU A 143 12.73 -4.59 5.62
C GLU A 143 12.43 -3.56 4.54
N GLY A 144 11.49 -3.90 3.67
CA GLY A 144 10.94 -3.02 2.66
C GLY A 144 9.42 -2.96 2.77
N SER A 145 8.86 -1.87 2.28
CA SER A 145 7.42 -1.64 2.26
C SER A 145 7.00 -1.15 0.89
N PHE A 146 5.85 -1.60 0.43
CA PHE A 146 5.24 -1.11 -0.80
C PHE A 146 3.78 -0.77 -0.56
N SER A 147 3.27 0.18 -1.33
CA SER A 147 1.85 0.49 -1.37
C SER A 147 1.46 0.96 -2.75
N GLY A 148 0.21 0.76 -3.13
CA GLY A 148 -0.33 1.26 -4.38
C GLY A 148 -1.80 0.94 -4.52
N VAL A 149 -2.35 1.30 -5.68
CA VAL A 149 -3.72 0.96 -6.06
C VAL A 149 -3.67 -0.25 -7.00
N VAL A 150 -4.59 -1.18 -6.81
CA VAL A 150 -4.73 -2.34 -7.69
C VAL A 150 -5.27 -1.92 -9.04
N GLU A 151 -4.48 -2.15 -10.08
CA GLU A 151 -4.83 -1.91 -11.48
C GLU A 151 -5.53 -3.13 -12.07
N LYS A 152 -6.35 -2.87 -13.10
CA LYS A 152 -6.89 -3.93 -13.94
C LYS A 152 -5.79 -4.52 -14.82
N ALA A 153 -5.77 -5.85 -14.91
CA ALA A 153 -4.88 -6.61 -15.80
C ALA A 153 -5.07 -6.24 -17.27
#